data_AF-A0A924A0Q4-F1
#
_entry.id   AF-A0A924A0Q4-F1
#
_cell.length_a   1.000
_cell.length_b   1.000
_cell.length_c   1.000
_cell.angle_alpha   90.00
_cell.angle_beta   90.00
_cell.angle_gamma   90.00
#
_symmetry.space_group_name_H-M   'P 1'
#
loop_
_entity.id
_entity.type
_entity.pdbx_description
1 polymer ?
#
loop_
_entity_poly.entity_id
_entity_poly.type
_entity_poly.pdbx_seq_one_letter_code
_entity_poly.pdbx_strand_id
1 'polypeptide(L)'
;MTAPSVTKPVASAFCSPSVTLAPTGSGVLDGLRLAVKDVFDVTGYVTGCGNPDWQRTHAAATRTASAVGSLLAAGATLVGKTVTDELAYSLSGENAHYGTPANPRAPGRIPGGSSSGSASAVAADLADIALGTDCGGSIRIPASFCGLYGMRPTHGRVASDGLVALASTFDTVGWFAGSADHLRRVGTVLLGDDPAPVTLHTLLIARDLFAQLDESVLAALQPALARVKNHFATVAEVDVCNGDATPLMRAFRTLQAAEIWAQHGQWIGQTVPSFGPGVRERFDAAALVDPADVAQAQAVRDALRQRMAHLLPPGTLLCLPSAPGIAPLIGASAASMEAFRSKAMQLLCISGLAGLPQVSVPTTRLADCPLGLSLMGSAQSDMALLDCIAAHELRDRATPASVNIPEVLAEVQAAFARYEQALVGNQVAVLDHLFLDSEDTVRYGATENLVGTAQIRAFRASRPSTGLMRTLHRMVITTFGRDAATACIEFSRAGSERIGRQTQTWIRTDSGWKVV
;
A
#
# COMPACT_ATOMS: atom_id res chain seq x y z
N MET A 1 -23.18 -34.51 3.69
CA MET A 1 -23.44 -33.54 2.62
C MET A 1 -22.35 -32.50 2.69
N THR A 2 -21.36 -32.64 1.82
CA THR A 2 -20.20 -31.74 1.71
C THR A 2 -20.64 -30.47 0.98
N ALA A 3 -20.44 -29.31 1.59
CA ALA A 3 -20.67 -28.02 0.96
C ALA A 3 -19.74 -27.88 -0.26
N PRO A 4 -20.21 -27.33 -1.39
CA PRO A 4 -19.34 -27.12 -2.54
C PRO A 4 -18.35 -25.99 -2.22
N SER A 5 -17.09 -26.37 -2.03
CA SER A 5 -15.94 -25.47 -2.08
C SER A 5 -15.79 -24.98 -3.52
N VAL A 6 -16.37 -23.83 -3.83
CA VAL A 6 -16.02 -23.08 -5.03
C VAL A 6 -14.98 -22.05 -4.62
N THR A 7 -13.73 -22.47 -4.57
CA THR A 7 -12.60 -21.54 -4.65
C THR A 7 -12.59 -20.98 -6.08
N LYS A 8 -13.26 -19.84 -6.29
CA LYS A 8 -13.03 -19.05 -7.51
C LYS A 8 -11.54 -18.68 -7.54
N PRO A 9 -10.82 -18.91 -8.66
CA PRO A 9 -9.42 -18.55 -8.74
C PRO A 9 -9.25 -17.03 -8.64
N VAL A 10 -8.05 -16.62 -8.27
CA VAL A 10 -7.53 -15.25 -8.06
C VAL A 10 -7.63 -14.36 -9.33
N ALA A 11 -8.31 -14.83 -10.39
CA ALA A 11 -8.59 -14.17 -11.66
C ALA A 11 -9.63 -13.01 -11.59
N SER A 12 -10.04 -12.55 -10.40
CA SER A 12 -11.11 -11.54 -10.27
C SER A 12 -10.65 -10.09 -10.42
N ALA A 13 -9.35 -9.81 -10.41
CA ALA A 13 -8.85 -8.43 -10.42
C ALA A 13 -8.85 -7.79 -11.83
N PHE A 14 -8.66 -8.59 -12.88
CA PHE A 14 -8.48 -8.13 -14.25
C PHE A 14 -9.74 -8.29 -15.10
N CYS A 15 -9.96 -7.36 -16.01
CA CYS A 15 -11.00 -7.45 -17.04
C CYS A 15 -10.61 -8.50 -18.10
N SER A 16 -11.63 -9.01 -18.80
CA SER A 16 -11.47 -9.88 -19.97
C SER A 16 -12.00 -9.17 -21.23
N PRO A 17 -11.32 -9.26 -22.39
CA PRO A 17 -10.03 -9.93 -22.60
C PRO A 17 -8.86 -9.20 -21.91
N SER A 18 -7.77 -9.92 -21.64
CA SER A 18 -6.58 -9.33 -21.02
C SER A 18 -5.89 -8.34 -21.98
N VAL A 19 -5.32 -7.29 -21.39
CA VAL A 19 -4.55 -6.27 -22.11
C VAL A 19 -3.14 -6.28 -21.57
N THR A 20 -2.17 -6.65 -22.41
CA THR A 20 -0.76 -6.69 -22.03
C THR A 20 0.03 -5.86 -23.02
N LEU A 21 0.82 -4.91 -22.51
CA LEU A 21 1.73 -4.09 -23.32
C LEU A 21 3.14 -4.18 -22.74
N ALA A 22 4.11 -4.44 -23.62
CA ALA A 22 5.52 -4.34 -23.30
C ALA A 22 5.90 -2.88 -22.98
N PRO A 23 6.97 -2.65 -22.19
CA PRO A 23 7.51 -1.31 -22.00
C PRO A 23 7.92 -0.71 -23.35
N THR A 24 7.74 0.60 -23.48
CA THR A 24 8.12 1.35 -24.70
C THR A 24 9.48 2.05 -24.54
N GLY A 25 10.08 1.96 -23.36
CA GLY A 25 11.39 2.49 -23.02
C GLY A 25 11.96 1.78 -21.79
N SER A 26 13.00 2.35 -21.20
CA SER A 26 13.64 1.84 -19.98
C SER A 26 13.81 2.97 -18.98
N GLY A 27 13.80 2.66 -17.69
CA GLY A 27 14.04 3.66 -16.66
C GLY A 27 13.72 3.19 -15.24
N VAL A 28 13.30 4.14 -14.42
CA VAL A 28 13.09 3.90 -12.98
C VAL A 28 11.99 2.89 -12.68
N LEU A 29 11.23 2.38 -13.66
CA LEU A 29 10.21 1.34 -13.46
C LEU A 29 10.55 0.01 -14.15
N ASP A 30 11.80 -0.16 -14.60
CA ASP A 30 12.26 -1.41 -15.21
C ASP A 30 11.94 -2.61 -14.31
N GLY A 31 11.38 -3.65 -14.93
CA GLY A 31 11.00 -4.91 -14.27
C GLY A 31 9.69 -4.86 -13.48
N LEU A 32 9.04 -3.69 -13.34
CA LEU A 32 7.79 -3.58 -12.60
C LEU A 32 6.57 -3.92 -13.48
N ARG A 33 5.64 -4.68 -12.92
CA ARG A 33 4.33 -5.00 -13.48
C ARG A 33 3.32 -3.92 -13.10
N LEU A 34 2.69 -3.35 -14.09
CA LEU A 34 1.68 -2.31 -13.98
C LEU A 34 0.28 -2.89 -14.24
N ALA A 35 -0.64 -2.68 -13.31
CA ALA A 35 -2.07 -2.86 -13.55
C ALA A 35 -2.77 -1.49 -13.73
N VAL A 36 -3.79 -1.42 -14.57
CA VAL A 36 -4.45 -0.13 -14.88
C VAL A 36 -5.96 -0.26 -14.76
N LYS A 37 -6.59 0.59 -13.95
CA LYS A 37 -8.05 0.64 -13.82
C LYS A 37 -8.74 0.75 -15.19
N ASP A 38 -9.85 0.05 -15.39
CA ASP A 38 -10.64 0.11 -16.63
C ASP A 38 -11.44 1.42 -16.80
N VAL A 39 -10.80 2.54 -16.50
CA VAL A 39 -11.23 3.91 -16.83
C VAL A 39 -10.17 4.64 -17.64
N PHE A 40 -8.98 4.05 -17.80
CA PHE A 40 -7.91 4.58 -18.63
C PHE A 40 -7.96 3.94 -20.02
N ASP A 41 -7.83 4.80 -21.01
CA ASP A 41 -7.72 4.43 -22.40
C ASP A 41 -6.38 3.77 -22.70
N VAL A 42 -6.45 2.71 -23.49
CA VAL A 42 -5.31 1.99 -24.06
C VAL A 42 -5.61 1.81 -25.54
N THR A 43 -4.69 2.27 -26.39
CA THR A 43 -4.89 2.28 -27.86
C THR A 43 -5.32 0.90 -28.37
N GLY A 44 -6.40 0.86 -29.14
CA GLY A 44 -6.95 -0.37 -29.72
C GLY A 44 -7.91 -1.16 -28.82
N TYR A 45 -8.12 -0.72 -27.57
CA TYR A 45 -9.04 -1.35 -26.64
C TYR A 45 -10.18 -0.42 -26.26
N VAL A 46 -11.38 -0.98 -26.04
CA VAL A 46 -12.51 -0.24 -25.48
C VAL A 46 -12.32 -0.11 -23.96
N THR A 47 -12.56 1.08 -23.43
CA THR A 47 -12.59 1.32 -21.97
C THR A 47 -13.99 1.04 -21.44
N GLY A 48 -14.14 -0.01 -20.64
CA GLY A 48 -15.44 -0.52 -20.23
C GLY A 48 -16.07 0.22 -19.05
N CYS A 49 -15.28 0.92 -18.25
CA CYS A 49 -15.73 1.68 -17.07
C CYS A 49 -16.62 0.85 -16.13
N GLY A 50 -16.39 -0.46 -16.05
CA GLY A 50 -17.16 -1.36 -15.20
C GLY A 50 -18.64 -1.50 -15.59
N ASN A 51 -19.06 -1.13 -16.81
CA ASN A 51 -20.43 -1.31 -17.31
C ASN A 51 -20.44 -1.90 -18.74
N PRO A 52 -21.15 -3.02 -19.00
CA PRO A 52 -21.17 -3.65 -20.32
C PRO A 52 -21.88 -2.82 -21.41
N ASP A 53 -22.88 -2.02 -21.06
CA ASP A 53 -23.54 -1.11 -22.02
C ASP A 53 -22.65 0.09 -22.38
N TRP A 54 -21.85 0.58 -21.44
CA TRP A 54 -20.82 1.57 -21.72
C TRP A 54 -19.83 1.01 -22.72
N GLN A 55 -19.27 -0.17 -22.44
CA GLN A 55 -18.35 -0.85 -23.35
C GLN A 55 -18.96 -1.09 -24.74
N ARG A 56 -20.23 -1.51 -24.82
CA ARG A 56 -20.92 -1.78 -26.09
C ARG A 56 -21.13 -0.52 -26.94
N THR A 57 -21.31 0.64 -26.31
CA THR A 57 -21.65 1.89 -26.99
C THR A 57 -20.46 2.78 -27.31
N HIS A 58 -19.27 2.45 -26.80
CA HIS A 58 -18.05 3.23 -27.01
C HIS A 58 -17.08 2.50 -27.94
N ALA A 59 -16.37 3.27 -28.76
CA ALA A 59 -15.35 2.75 -29.66
C ALA A 59 -14.05 2.44 -28.91
N ALA A 60 -13.20 1.64 -29.54
CA ALA A 60 -11.84 1.44 -29.06
C ALA A 60 -11.07 2.76 -29.04
N ALA A 61 -10.25 2.97 -28.01
CA ALA A 61 -9.47 4.19 -27.88
C ALA A 61 -8.45 4.33 -29.00
N THR A 62 -8.31 5.54 -29.54
CA THR A 62 -7.33 5.85 -30.59
C THR A 62 -5.97 6.24 -30.04
N ARG A 63 -5.89 6.49 -28.72
CA ARG A 63 -4.67 6.85 -28.00
C ARG A 63 -4.67 6.22 -26.62
N THR A 64 -3.48 5.96 -26.10
CA THR A 64 -3.27 5.52 -24.72
C THR A 64 -3.20 6.75 -23.82
N ALA A 65 -3.87 6.71 -22.66
CA ALA A 65 -3.84 7.79 -21.67
C ALA A 65 -2.39 8.16 -21.31
N SER A 66 -2.09 9.46 -21.18
CA SER A 66 -0.70 9.91 -20.98
C SER A 66 -0.06 9.31 -19.73
N ALA A 67 -0.81 9.17 -18.63
CA ALA A 67 -0.30 8.53 -17.41
C ALA A 67 0.14 7.07 -17.65
N VAL A 68 -0.62 6.29 -18.45
CA VAL A 68 -0.24 4.91 -18.80
C VAL A 68 1.00 4.92 -19.70
N GLY A 69 1.01 5.80 -20.71
CA GLY A 69 2.15 5.96 -21.62
C GLY A 69 3.45 6.32 -20.92
N SER A 70 3.42 7.25 -19.96
CA SER A 70 4.59 7.65 -19.17
C SER A 70 5.19 6.50 -18.37
N LEU A 71 4.35 5.64 -17.77
CA LEU A 71 4.84 4.49 -17.00
C LEU A 71 5.44 3.40 -17.91
N LEU A 72 4.83 3.16 -19.08
CA LEU A 72 5.38 2.24 -20.09
C LEU A 72 6.73 2.75 -20.64
N ALA A 73 6.85 4.06 -20.86
CA ALA A 73 8.10 4.68 -21.31
C ALA A 73 9.20 4.63 -20.24
N ALA A 74 8.82 4.63 -18.96
CA ALA A 74 9.75 4.51 -17.84
C ALA A 74 10.12 3.05 -17.48
N GLY A 75 9.70 2.05 -18.27
CA GLY A 75 10.13 0.65 -18.13
C GLY A 75 9.10 -0.32 -17.56
N ALA A 76 7.91 0.14 -17.18
CA ALA A 76 6.87 -0.74 -16.63
C ALA A 76 6.21 -1.59 -17.73
N THR A 77 5.81 -2.82 -17.39
CA THR A 77 5.02 -3.69 -18.27
C THR A 77 3.55 -3.65 -17.86
N LEU A 78 2.63 -3.26 -18.75
CA LEU A 78 1.19 -3.37 -18.47
C LEU A 78 0.79 -4.85 -18.50
N VAL A 79 0.31 -5.37 -17.38
CA VAL A 79 -0.12 -6.78 -17.26
C VAL A 79 -1.64 -6.97 -17.38
N GLY A 80 -2.43 -5.91 -17.24
CA GLY A 80 -3.88 -6.00 -17.39
C GLY A 80 -4.63 -4.71 -17.09
N LYS A 81 -5.80 -4.57 -17.71
CA LYS A 81 -6.82 -3.63 -17.24
C LYS A 81 -7.61 -4.27 -16.10
N THR A 82 -7.92 -3.51 -15.06
CA THR A 82 -8.52 -4.04 -13.83
C THR A 82 -9.98 -3.64 -13.68
N VAL A 83 -10.76 -4.51 -13.03
CA VAL A 83 -12.14 -4.25 -12.66
C VAL A 83 -12.23 -2.96 -11.85
N THR A 84 -13.27 -2.19 -12.11
CA THR A 84 -13.66 -0.98 -11.38
C THR A 84 -15.10 -1.12 -10.91
N ASP A 85 -15.47 -0.40 -9.86
CA ASP A 85 -16.90 -0.17 -9.59
C ASP A 85 -17.54 0.45 -10.83
N GLU A 86 -18.80 0.13 -11.03
CA GLU A 86 -19.58 0.55 -12.19
C GLU A 86 -19.58 2.08 -12.33
N LEU A 87 -19.11 2.55 -13.48
CA LEU A 87 -18.88 3.96 -13.80
C LEU A 87 -18.08 4.72 -12.74
N ALA A 88 -17.25 4.02 -11.97
CA ALA A 88 -16.50 4.54 -10.83
C ALA A 88 -17.35 5.19 -9.71
N TYR A 89 -18.69 5.09 -9.73
CA TYR A 89 -19.57 5.82 -8.82
C TYR A 89 -19.94 5.04 -7.55
N SER A 90 -18.91 4.55 -6.84
CA SER A 90 -19.05 3.80 -5.58
C SER A 90 -17.72 3.80 -4.79
N LEU A 91 -17.77 3.29 -3.57
CA LEU A 91 -16.62 3.09 -2.68
C LEU A 91 -16.49 1.64 -2.18
N SER A 92 -17.37 0.72 -2.59
CA SER A 92 -17.39 -0.65 -2.05
C SER A 92 -16.36 -1.55 -2.71
N GLY A 93 -16.11 -1.40 -4.01
CA GLY A 93 -15.32 -2.39 -4.75
C GLY A 93 -16.14 -3.50 -5.38
N GLU A 94 -17.47 -3.44 -5.28
CA GLU A 94 -18.38 -4.44 -5.82
C GLU A 94 -18.89 -4.01 -7.20
N ASN A 95 -19.00 -4.96 -8.12
CA ASN A 95 -19.55 -4.73 -9.45
C ASN A 95 -20.55 -5.84 -9.80
N ALA A 96 -21.80 -5.49 -10.13
CA ALA A 96 -22.86 -6.45 -10.42
C ALA A 96 -22.61 -7.27 -11.69
N HIS A 97 -21.86 -6.72 -12.64
CA HIS A 97 -21.60 -7.32 -13.96
C HIS A 97 -20.35 -8.20 -13.94
N TYR A 98 -19.30 -7.75 -13.25
CA TYR A 98 -17.98 -8.39 -13.26
C TYR A 98 -17.62 -9.10 -11.94
N GLY A 99 -18.45 -8.95 -10.91
CA GLY A 99 -18.20 -9.46 -9.57
C GLY A 99 -17.26 -8.58 -8.74
N THR A 100 -17.01 -9.02 -7.51
CA THR A 100 -16.16 -8.31 -6.55
C THR A 100 -14.73 -8.86 -6.60
N PRO A 101 -13.70 -8.04 -6.88
CA PRO A 101 -12.31 -8.46 -6.76
C PRO A 101 -11.98 -8.92 -5.34
N ALA A 102 -11.20 -10.01 -5.21
CA ALA A 102 -10.82 -10.55 -3.91
C ALA A 102 -9.84 -9.61 -3.17
N ASN A 103 -10.04 -9.44 -1.86
CA ASN A 103 -9.07 -8.81 -0.95
C ASN A 103 -8.25 -9.91 -0.23
N PRO A 104 -7.05 -10.28 -0.71
CA PRO A 104 -6.26 -11.34 -0.09
C PRO A 104 -5.72 -10.95 1.29
N ARG A 105 -5.62 -9.66 1.60
CA ARG A 105 -5.11 -9.17 2.89
C ARG A 105 -6.20 -9.05 3.96
N ALA A 106 -7.46 -9.19 3.57
CA ALA A 106 -8.62 -9.27 4.45
C ALA A 106 -9.70 -10.21 3.84
N PRO A 107 -9.52 -11.54 3.87
CA PRO A 107 -10.43 -12.50 3.23
C PRO A 107 -11.89 -12.34 3.66
N GLY A 108 -12.81 -12.46 2.70
CA GLY A 108 -14.26 -12.31 2.93
C GLY A 108 -14.74 -10.86 3.07
N ARG A 109 -13.84 -9.88 2.96
CA ARG A 109 -14.14 -8.45 3.01
C ARG A 109 -13.96 -7.80 1.64
N ILE A 110 -14.66 -6.71 1.43
CA ILE A 110 -14.57 -5.95 0.18
C ILE A 110 -13.16 -5.31 0.03
N PRO A 111 -12.64 -5.17 -1.19
CA PRO A 111 -11.36 -4.50 -1.41
C PRO A 111 -11.47 -2.98 -1.27
N GLY A 112 -12.67 -2.42 -1.28
CA GLY A 112 -12.90 -0.98 -1.42
C GLY A 112 -12.86 -0.55 -2.88
N GLY A 113 -13.41 0.62 -3.18
CA GLY A 113 -13.62 1.08 -4.55
C GLY A 113 -13.45 2.60 -4.73
N SER A 114 -13.48 3.10 -5.96
CA SER A 114 -13.80 2.36 -7.18
C SER A 114 -12.61 1.66 -7.87
N SER A 115 -11.38 1.87 -7.41
CA SER A 115 -10.18 1.25 -7.99
C SER A 115 -9.90 -0.15 -7.41
N SER A 116 -10.95 -0.97 -7.33
CA SER A 116 -10.98 -2.24 -6.59
C SER A 116 -10.06 -3.31 -7.17
N GLY A 117 -10.10 -3.49 -8.50
CA GLY A 117 -9.23 -4.42 -9.19
C GLY A 117 -7.76 -3.99 -9.13
N SER A 118 -7.47 -2.68 -9.22
CA SER A 118 -6.11 -2.13 -9.08
C SER A 118 -5.51 -2.49 -7.73
N ALA A 119 -6.24 -2.22 -6.64
CA ALA A 119 -5.78 -2.54 -5.30
C ALA A 119 -5.69 -4.05 -5.07
N SER A 120 -6.66 -4.82 -5.56
CA SER A 120 -6.65 -6.29 -5.43
C SER A 120 -5.45 -6.91 -6.17
N ALA A 121 -5.11 -6.41 -7.36
CA ALA A 121 -3.98 -6.90 -8.15
C ALA A 121 -2.65 -6.70 -7.42
N VAL A 122 -2.42 -5.52 -6.83
CA VAL A 122 -1.20 -5.24 -6.05
C VAL A 122 -1.21 -6.02 -4.72
N ALA A 123 -2.35 -6.11 -4.06
CA ALA A 123 -2.49 -6.84 -2.81
C ALA A 123 -2.24 -8.34 -2.96
N ALA A 124 -2.57 -8.90 -4.13
CA ALA A 124 -2.38 -10.29 -4.52
C ALA A 124 -1.04 -10.58 -5.22
N ASP A 125 -0.14 -9.59 -5.30
CA ASP A 125 1.15 -9.70 -5.98
C ASP A 125 1.04 -10.12 -7.47
N LEU A 126 -0.06 -9.72 -8.12
CA LEU A 126 -0.25 -9.87 -9.56
C LEU A 126 0.32 -8.67 -10.34
N ALA A 127 0.52 -7.54 -9.64
CA ALA A 127 1.17 -6.34 -10.13
C ALA A 127 1.98 -5.68 -9.01
N ASP A 128 3.04 -4.96 -9.35
CA ASP A 128 3.90 -4.29 -8.37
C ASP A 128 3.40 -2.87 -8.08
N ILE A 129 2.79 -2.25 -9.10
CA ILE A 129 2.17 -0.92 -9.08
C ILE A 129 0.84 -0.97 -9.83
N ALA A 130 -0.10 -0.09 -9.46
CA ALA A 130 -1.34 0.03 -10.22
C ALA A 130 -1.86 1.47 -10.30
N LEU A 131 -2.33 1.85 -11.49
CA LEU A 131 -3.06 3.10 -11.69
C LEU A 131 -4.53 2.95 -11.32
N GLY A 132 -5.09 4.00 -10.75
CA GLY A 132 -6.51 4.17 -10.48
C GLY A 132 -6.89 5.64 -10.51
N THR A 133 -8.12 5.94 -10.10
CA THR A 133 -8.59 7.32 -9.96
C THR A 133 -9.10 7.56 -8.55
N ASP A 134 -8.91 8.75 -8.02
CA ASP A 134 -9.49 9.19 -6.75
C ASP A 134 -10.37 10.42 -7.00
N CYS A 135 -11.69 10.24 -6.83
CA CYS A 135 -12.68 11.33 -6.87
C CYS A 135 -13.13 11.68 -5.45
N GLY A 136 -13.63 10.67 -4.72
CA GLY A 136 -14.08 10.78 -3.32
C GLY A 136 -13.37 9.82 -2.36
N GLY A 137 -12.18 9.33 -2.71
CA GLY A 137 -11.44 8.34 -1.90
C GLY A 137 -11.10 7.04 -2.62
N SER A 138 -11.29 6.97 -3.92
CA SER A 138 -11.19 5.74 -4.72
C SER A 138 -9.76 5.20 -4.92
N ILE A 139 -8.75 5.87 -4.38
CA ILE A 139 -7.42 5.31 -4.12
C ILE A 139 -7.24 5.05 -2.63
N ARG A 140 -7.62 6.01 -1.78
CA ARG A 140 -7.30 5.98 -0.35
C ARG A 140 -8.04 4.90 0.44
N ILE A 141 -9.32 4.66 0.16
CA ILE A 141 -10.11 3.58 0.79
C ILE A 141 -9.56 2.20 0.44
N PRO A 142 -9.44 1.84 -0.86
CA PRO A 142 -8.92 0.54 -1.20
C PRO A 142 -7.46 0.34 -0.76
N ALA A 143 -6.65 1.40 -0.71
CA ALA A 143 -5.31 1.33 -0.13
C ALA A 143 -5.34 0.93 1.35
N SER A 144 -6.18 1.59 2.16
CA SER A 144 -6.35 1.23 3.57
C SER A 144 -6.88 -0.19 3.75
N PHE A 145 -7.87 -0.61 2.97
CA PHE A 145 -8.50 -1.93 3.10
C PHE A 145 -7.63 -3.08 2.63
N CYS A 146 -6.84 -2.85 1.59
CA CYS A 146 -5.93 -3.85 1.03
C CYS A 146 -4.52 -3.74 1.62
N GLY A 147 -4.30 -2.86 2.60
CA GLY A 147 -3.00 -2.68 3.27
C GLY A 147 -1.90 -2.24 2.32
N LEU A 148 -2.20 -1.34 1.39
CA LEU A 148 -1.28 -0.81 0.38
C LEU A 148 -0.95 0.66 0.66
N TYR A 149 0.12 1.13 0.04
CA TYR A 149 0.33 2.55 -0.14
C TYR A 149 -0.57 3.05 -1.28
N GLY A 150 -1.23 4.20 -1.10
CA GLY A 150 -2.08 4.78 -2.13
C GLY A 150 -1.99 6.31 -2.18
N MET A 151 -1.62 6.86 -3.33
CA MET A 151 -1.43 8.30 -3.55
C MET A 151 -2.60 8.92 -4.34
N ARG A 152 -3.26 9.91 -3.74
CA ARG A 152 -4.04 10.93 -4.44
C ARG A 152 -3.15 12.17 -4.59
N PRO A 153 -2.74 12.57 -5.80
CA PRO A 153 -1.97 13.79 -5.97
C PRO A 153 -2.82 15.05 -5.84
N THR A 154 -2.16 16.21 -5.81
CA THR A 154 -2.76 17.52 -6.03
C THR A 154 -3.61 17.47 -7.30
N HIS A 155 -4.80 18.06 -7.24
CA HIS A 155 -5.70 18.08 -8.39
C HIS A 155 -5.04 18.77 -9.61
N GLY A 156 -5.15 18.16 -10.78
CA GLY A 156 -4.53 18.64 -12.02
C GLY A 156 -3.01 18.42 -12.13
N ARG A 157 -2.36 17.78 -11.14
CA ARG A 157 -0.91 17.58 -11.17
C ARG A 157 -0.45 16.51 -12.16
N VAL A 158 -1.25 15.45 -12.30
CA VAL A 158 -1.04 14.39 -13.29
C VAL A 158 -2.08 14.56 -14.39
N ALA A 159 -1.66 14.44 -15.64
CA ALA A 159 -2.55 14.54 -16.79
C ALA A 159 -3.70 13.52 -16.72
N SER A 160 -4.92 14.00 -16.93
CA SER A 160 -6.16 13.21 -16.88
C SER A 160 -6.76 12.94 -18.27
N ASP A 161 -5.97 13.07 -19.33
CA ASP A 161 -6.38 12.73 -20.69
C ASP A 161 -6.54 11.20 -20.86
N GLY A 162 -7.49 10.80 -21.71
CA GLY A 162 -7.80 9.38 -21.91
C GLY A 162 -8.42 8.72 -20.68
N LEU A 163 -9.11 9.49 -19.82
CA LEU A 163 -9.92 8.96 -18.74
C LEU A 163 -11.41 9.05 -19.07
N VAL A 164 -12.16 8.01 -18.69
CA VAL A 164 -13.60 8.16 -18.47
C VAL A 164 -13.78 8.96 -17.16
N ALA A 165 -14.01 10.26 -17.29
CA ALA A 165 -14.22 11.15 -16.17
C ALA A 165 -15.50 10.78 -15.41
N LEU A 166 -15.47 10.96 -14.08
CA LEU A 166 -16.63 10.87 -13.20
C LEU A 166 -17.09 12.28 -12.81
N ALA A 167 -16.20 13.06 -12.20
CA ALA A 167 -16.41 14.46 -11.82
C ALA A 167 -15.08 15.21 -11.93
N SER A 168 -14.87 15.88 -13.06
CA SER A 168 -13.58 16.42 -13.48
C SER A 168 -12.94 17.39 -12.47
N THR A 169 -13.72 18.14 -11.67
CA THR A 169 -13.13 19.05 -10.66
C THR A 169 -12.65 18.35 -9.38
N PHE A 170 -12.85 17.03 -9.29
CA PHE A 170 -12.41 16.18 -8.19
C PHE A 170 -11.44 15.08 -8.61
N ASP A 171 -11.62 14.58 -9.83
CA ASP A 171 -10.90 13.43 -10.36
C ASP A 171 -9.39 13.67 -10.42
N THR A 172 -8.65 12.69 -9.93
CA THR A 172 -7.18 12.66 -9.97
C THR A 172 -6.72 11.29 -10.42
N VAL A 173 -5.67 11.25 -11.24
CA VAL A 173 -4.93 10.00 -11.50
C VAL A 173 -4.09 9.70 -10.28
N GLY A 174 -4.42 8.62 -9.58
CA GLY A 174 -3.66 8.16 -8.43
C GLY A 174 -3.14 6.75 -8.63
N TRP A 175 -2.34 6.27 -7.69
CA TRP A 175 -1.70 4.96 -7.83
C TRP A 175 -1.51 4.24 -6.50
N PHE A 176 -1.37 2.92 -6.62
CA PHE A 176 -1.08 2.00 -5.54
C PHE A 176 0.32 1.41 -5.69
N ALA A 177 0.92 1.05 -4.56
CA ALA A 177 2.14 0.29 -4.52
C ALA A 177 2.21 -0.61 -3.28
N GLY A 178 2.96 -1.71 -3.39
CA GLY A 178 3.27 -2.60 -2.27
C GLY A 178 4.30 -2.05 -1.27
N SER A 179 5.06 -1.02 -1.65
CA SER A 179 6.12 -0.38 -0.85
C SER A 179 6.15 1.13 -1.08
N ALA A 180 6.70 1.92 -0.15
CA ALA A 180 6.87 3.36 -0.36
C ALA A 180 7.87 3.67 -1.48
N ASP A 181 8.88 2.82 -1.68
CA ASP A 181 9.84 2.96 -2.79
C ASP A 181 9.13 2.90 -4.16
N HIS A 182 8.31 1.88 -4.38
CA HIS A 182 7.54 1.76 -5.63
C HIS A 182 6.55 2.93 -5.77
N LEU A 183 5.90 3.36 -4.68
CA LEU A 183 5.02 4.53 -4.71
C LEU A 183 5.77 5.79 -5.17
N ARG A 184 6.97 6.01 -4.64
CA ARG A 184 7.82 7.16 -4.95
C ARG A 184 8.38 7.12 -6.38
N ARG A 185 8.78 5.94 -6.86
CA ARG A 185 9.26 5.75 -8.24
C ARG A 185 8.20 6.12 -9.27
N VAL A 186 6.94 5.74 -9.03
CA VAL A 186 5.81 6.18 -9.87
C VAL A 186 5.61 7.70 -9.79
N GLY A 187 5.69 8.28 -8.59
CA GLY A 187 5.64 9.74 -8.42
C GLY A 187 6.71 10.49 -9.22
N THR A 188 7.94 9.98 -9.23
CA THR A 188 9.06 10.55 -10.01
C THR A 188 8.71 10.64 -11.50
N VAL A 189 7.99 9.65 -12.04
CA VAL A 189 7.58 9.63 -13.46
C VAL A 189 6.39 10.54 -13.74
N LEU A 190 5.39 10.57 -12.84
CA LEU A 190 4.12 11.24 -13.11
C LEU A 190 4.06 12.70 -12.66
N LEU A 191 4.84 13.10 -11.65
CA LEU A 191 4.73 14.41 -11.01
C LEU A 191 5.84 15.39 -11.43
N GLY A 192 7.00 14.87 -11.84
CA GLY A 192 8.23 15.67 -11.97
C GLY A 192 8.63 16.29 -10.62
N ASP A 193 9.40 17.37 -10.64
CA ASP A 193 9.77 18.10 -9.43
C ASP A 193 8.62 18.97 -8.90
N ASP A 194 8.52 19.08 -7.57
CA ASP A 194 7.63 20.07 -6.95
C ASP A 194 8.06 21.48 -7.36
N PRO A 195 7.13 22.42 -7.65
CA PRO A 195 7.48 23.76 -8.15
C PRO A 195 8.22 24.59 -7.10
N ALA A 196 7.94 24.30 -5.82
CA ALA A 196 8.61 24.86 -4.67
C ALA A 196 8.94 23.71 -3.69
N PRO A 197 10.10 23.04 -3.86
CA PRO A 197 10.51 21.97 -2.97
C PRO A 197 10.53 22.44 -1.52
N VAL A 198 10.00 21.61 -0.62
CA VAL A 198 9.86 21.96 0.79
C VAL A 198 10.29 20.82 1.70
N THR A 199 10.99 21.16 2.78
CA THR A 199 11.30 20.20 3.84
C THR A 199 10.12 20.14 4.80
N LEU A 200 9.53 18.95 4.94
CA LEU A 200 8.43 18.71 5.88
C LEU A 200 8.98 18.54 7.30
N HIS A 201 8.51 19.36 8.23
CA HIS A 201 9.00 19.40 9.61
C HIS A 201 7.88 19.46 10.67
N THR A 202 6.67 19.88 10.27
CA THR A 202 5.51 20.00 11.15
C THR A 202 4.46 18.97 10.80
N LEU A 203 3.93 18.30 11.83
CA LEU A 203 2.79 17.39 11.72
C LEU A 203 1.60 17.93 12.53
N LEU A 204 0.49 18.17 11.85
CA LEU A 204 -0.79 18.46 12.47
C LEU A 204 -1.60 17.18 12.58
N ILE A 205 -2.27 16.96 13.71
CA ILE A 205 -3.18 15.84 13.92
C ILE A 205 -4.62 16.36 13.82
N ALA A 206 -5.41 15.79 12.91
CA ALA A 206 -6.82 16.14 12.71
C ALA A 206 -7.72 15.62 13.84
N ARG A 207 -7.69 16.28 14.99
CA ARG A 207 -8.33 15.84 16.24
C ARG A 207 -9.81 15.50 16.04
N ASP A 208 -10.56 16.38 15.40
CA ASP A 208 -11.99 16.22 15.14
C ASP A 208 -12.32 15.09 14.15
N LEU A 209 -11.39 14.71 13.27
CA LEU A 209 -11.56 13.54 12.40
C LEU A 209 -11.27 12.23 13.14
N PHE A 210 -10.28 12.19 14.03
CA PHE A 210 -10.03 11.03 14.89
C PHE A 210 -11.17 10.82 15.90
N ALA A 211 -11.81 11.89 16.37
CA ALA A 211 -12.95 11.82 17.29
C ALA A 211 -14.21 11.18 16.68
N GLN A 212 -14.29 11.04 15.36
CA GLN A 212 -15.41 10.38 14.67
C GLN A 212 -15.26 8.85 14.59
N LEU A 213 -14.10 8.31 14.97
CA LEU A 213 -13.82 6.88 14.91
C LEU A 213 -14.43 6.13 16.09
N ASP A 214 -14.81 4.88 15.83
CA ASP A 214 -15.18 3.97 16.91
C ASP A 214 -13.95 3.68 17.80
N GLU A 215 -14.16 3.48 19.10
CA GLU A 215 -13.09 3.35 20.09
C GLU A 215 -12.04 2.29 19.73
N SER A 216 -12.48 1.13 19.23
CA SER A 216 -11.58 0.04 18.81
C SER A 216 -10.67 0.42 17.65
N VAL A 217 -11.16 1.25 16.72
CA VAL A 217 -10.38 1.73 15.56
C VAL A 217 -9.37 2.77 16.03
N LEU A 218 -9.78 3.70 16.89
CA LEU A 218 -8.88 4.68 17.48
C LEU A 218 -7.76 4.00 18.27
N ALA A 219 -8.09 3.03 19.12
CA ALA A 219 -7.12 2.26 19.90
C ALA A 219 -6.11 1.52 19.01
N ALA A 220 -6.56 0.92 17.90
CA ALA A 220 -5.68 0.24 16.96
C ALA A 220 -4.73 1.20 16.21
N LEU A 221 -5.15 2.45 15.97
CA LEU A 221 -4.35 3.47 15.30
C LEU A 221 -3.36 4.18 16.22
N GLN A 222 -3.60 4.24 17.53
CA GLN A 222 -2.77 4.95 18.51
C GLN A 222 -1.27 4.61 18.42
N PRO A 223 -0.84 3.33 18.36
CA PRO A 223 0.59 2.99 18.24
C PRO A 223 1.21 3.50 16.93
N ALA A 224 0.46 3.43 15.83
CA ALA A 224 0.91 3.95 14.54
C ALA A 224 1.02 5.48 14.56
N LEU A 225 0.03 6.16 15.15
CA LEU A 225 0.05 7.60 15.32
C LEU A 225 1.26 8.06 16.15
N ALA A 226 1.58 7.34 17.23
CA ALA A 226 2.76 7.61 18.04
C ALA A 226 4.07 7.49 17.25
N ARG A 227 4.21 6.46 16.41
CA ARG A 227 5.39 6.32 15.52
C ARG A 227 5.50 7.48 14.55
N VAL A 228 4.41 7.82 13.87
CA VAL A 228 4.39 8.95 12.91
C VAL A 228 4.80 10.25 13.60
N LYS A 229 4.28 10.54 14.80
CA LYS A 229 4.65 11.73 15.59
C LYS A 229 6.16 11.82 15.85
N ASN A 230 6.84 10.70 16.09
CA ASN A 230 8.27 10.67 16.39
C ASN A 230 9.17 11.05 15.21
N HIS A 231 8.63 11.13 13.99
CA HIS A 231 9.41 11.55 12.84
C HIS A 231 9.45 13.07 12.62
N PHE A 232 8.64 13.84 13.34
CA PHE A 232 8.50 15.28 13.14
C PHE A 232 9.01 16.08 14.33
N ALA A 233 9.66 17.22 14.04
CA ALA A 233 10.19 18.10 15.06
C ALA A 233 9.08 18.86 15.80
N THR A 234 8.00 19.18 15.10
CA THR A 234 6.84 19.88 15.66
C THR A 234 5.58 19.07 15.42
N VAL A 235 4.81 18.83 16.48
CA VAL A 235 3.52 18.14 16.44
C VAL A 235 2.48 19.00 17.14
N ALA A 236 1.33 19.23 16.50
CA ALA A 236 0.20 19.94 17.09
C ALA A 236 -1.13 19.27 16.71
N GLU A 237 -2.18 19.52 17.48
CA GLU A 237 -3.54 19.07 17.17
C GLU A 237 -4.36 20.24 16.61
N VAL A 238 -5.18 19.96 15.61
CA VAL A 238 -6.06 20.95 14.97
C VAL A 238 -7.43 20.35 14.69
N ASP A 239 -8.43 21.21 14.63
CA ASP A 239 -9.74 20.85 14.08
C ASP A 239 -9.77 21.20 12.59
N VAL A 240 -10.17 20.26 11.74
CA VAL A 240 -10.25 20.46 10.28
C VAL A 240 -11.64 20.94 9.89
N CYS A 241 -12.68 20.38 10.49
CA CYS A 241 -14.08 20.64 10.18
C CYS A 241 -14.86 21.25 11.36
N ASN A 242 -14.16 21.79 12.37
CA ASN A 242 -14.75 22.35 13.59
C ASN A 242 -15.70 21.36 14.30
N GLY A 243 -15.33 20.08 14.31
CA GLY A 243 -16.09 19.03 15.00
C GLY A 243 -17.16 18.31 14.17
N ASP A 244 -17.60 18.85 13.03
CA ASP A 244 -18.61 18.20 12.18
C ASP A 244 -18.24 18.26 10.68
N ALA A 245 -17.94 17.09 10.11
CA ALA A 245 -17.63 16.94 8.69
C ALA A 245 -18.87 16.74 7.80
N THR A 246 -20.07 16.66 8.38
CA THR A 246 -21.33 16.43 7.63
C THR A 246 -21.62 17.51 6.59
N PRO A 247 -21.42 18.83 6.85
CA PRO A 247 -21.60 19.86 5.83
C PRO A 247 -20.63 19.71 4.66
N LEU A 248 -19.36 19.34 4.93
CA LEU A 248 -18.35 19.10 3.90
C LEU A 248 -18.73 17.89 3.04
N MET A 249 -19.13 16.79 3.67
CA MET A 249 -19.61 15.59 2.98
C MET A 249 -20.80 15.89 2.07
N ARG A 250 -21.79 16.66 2.56
CA ARG A 250 -22.97 17.04 1.77
C ARG A 250 -22.57 17.90 0.57
N ALA A 251 -21.76 18.93 0.78
CA ALA A 251 -21.27 19.78 -0.29
C ALA A 251 -20.50 18.97 -1.36
N PHE A 252 -19.62 18.06 -0.94
CA PHE A 252 -18.93 17.17 -1.86
C PHE A 252 -19.90 16.32 -2.68
N ARG A 253 -20.89 15.66 -2.04
CA ARG A 253 -21.87 14.82 -2.74
C ARG A 253 -22.70 15.61 -3.75
N THR A 254 -23.14 16.83 -3.40
CA THR A 254 -23.89 17.70 -4.31
C THR A 254 -23.08 18.10 -5.53
N LEU A 255 -21.85 18.61 -5.32
CA LEU A 255 -20.98 19.03 -6.42
C LEU A 255 -20.59 17.84 -7.32
N GLN A 256 -20.23 16.72 -6.71
CA GLN A 256 -19.88 15.50 -7.42
C GLN A 256 -21.07 14.99 -8.26
N ALA A 257 -22.26 14.90 -7.67
CA ALA A 257 -23.45 14.41 -8.36
C ALA A 257 -23.86 15.31 -9.54
N ALA A 258 -23.76 16.63 -9.40
CA ALA A 258 -24.01 17.56 -10.49
C ALA A 258 -23.08 17.33 -11.69
N GLU A 259 -21.77 17.15 -11.44
CA GLU A 259 -20.79 16.87 -12.51
C GLU A 259 -20.98 15.48 -13.12
N ILE A 260 -21.29 14.47 -12.31
CA ILE A 260 -21.59 13.11 -12.79
C ILE A 260 -22.78 13.12 -13.75
N TRP A 261 -23.85 13.83 -13.40
CA TRP A 261 -25.02 13.93 -14.27
C TRP A 261 -24.70 14.72 -15.54
N ALA A 262 -23.94 15.81 -15.46
CA ALA A 262 -23.48 16.54 -16.63
C ALA A 262 -22.65 15.66 -17.58
N GLN A 263 -21.82 14.76 -17.02
CA GLN A 263 -20.95 13.87 -17.78
C GLN A 263 -21.69 12.69 -18.42
N HIS A 264 -22.60 12.03 -17.69
CA HIS A 264 -23.20 10.76 -18.11
C HIS A 264 -24.68 10.84 -18.45
N GLY A 265 -25.38 11.91 -18.07
CA GLY A 265 -26.84 12.02 -18.17
C GLY A 265 -27.36 11.88 -19.60
N GLN A 266 -26.64 12.42 -20.59
CA GLN A 266 -26.99 12.26 -22.01
C GLN A 266 -26.93 10.80 -22.44
N TRP A 267 -25.82 10.11 -22.15
CA TRP A 267 -25.64 8.70 -22.50
C TRP A 267 -26.67 7.80 -21.80
N ILE A 268 -26.97 8.08 -20.52
CA ILE A 268 -27.99 7.38 -19.75
C ILE A 268 -29.37 7.54 -20.40
N GLY A 269 -29.75 8.76 -20.78
CA GLY A 269 -31.04 9.03 -21.41
C GLY A 269 -31.19 8.38 -22.80
N GLN A 270 -30.09 8.26 -23.55
CA GLN A 270 -30.09 7.66 -24.89
C GLN A 270 -30.03 6.13 -24.88
N THR A 271 -29.23 5.56 -23.96
CA THR A 271 -28.89 4.13 -23.96
C THR A 271 -29.75 3.33 -23.00
N VAL A 272 -30.27 3.98 -21.95
CA VAL A 272 -31.01 3.33 -20.84
C VAL A 272 -30.25 2.09 -20.33
N PRO A 273 -29.00 2.28 -19.85
CA PRO A 273 -28.11 1.17 -19.52
C PRO A 273 -28.62 0.35 -18.33
N SER A 274 -28.27 -0.93 -18.31
CA SER A 274 -28.49 -1.78 -17.14
C SER A 274 -27.50 -1.43 -16.04
N PHE A 275 -28.02 -1.06 -14.87
CA PHE A 275 -27.23 -0.70 -13.70
C PHE A 275 -27.30 -1.76 -12.61
N GLY A 276 -26.21 -1.91 -11.87
CA GLY A 276 -26.17 -2.67 -10.64
C GLY A 276 -26.92 -1.99 -9.48
N PRO A 277 -27.22 -2.75 -8.41
CA PRO A 277 -27.91 -2.22 -7.23
C PRO A 277 -27.16 -1.04 -6.60
N GLY A 278 -27.88 0.03 -6.25
CA GLY A 278 -27.32 1.24 -5.65
C GLY A 278 -26.74 2.23 -6.66
N VAL A 279 -26.35 1.79 -7.87
CA VAL A 279 -25.79 2.69 -8.89
C VAL A 279 -26.92 3.45 -9.59
N ARG A 280 -28.03 2.76 -9.91
CA ARG A 280 -29.23 3.37 -10.47
C ARG A 280 -29.74 4.50 -9.60
N GLU A 281 -29.93 4.23 -8.31
CA GLU A 281 -30.47 5.17 -7.32
C GLU A 281 -29.58 6.41 -7.17
N ARG A 282 -28.26 6.26 -7.31
CA ARG A 282 -27.32 7.39 -7.27
C ARG A 282 -27.42 8.27 -8.51
N PHE A 283 -27.55 7.68 -9.70
CA PHE A 283 -27.78 8.46 -10.92
C PHE A 283 -29.15 9.14 -10.93
N ASP A 284 -30.18 8.49 -10.39
CA ASP A 284 -31.51 9.11 -10.24
C ASP A 284 -31.46 10.30 -9.27
N ALA A 285 -30.73 10.17 -8.15
CA ALA A 285 -30.49 11.30 -7.26
C ALA A 285 -29.66 12.41 -7.93
N ALA A 286 -28.66 12.05 -8.73
CA ALA A 286 -27.81 13.01 -9.44
C ALA A 286 -28.57 13.84 -10.49
N ALA A 287 -29.56 13.24 -11.15
CA ALA A 287 -30.43 13.92 -12.11
C ALA A 287 -31.32 15.01 -11.48
N LEU A 288 -31.51 14.97 -10.16
CA LEU A 288 -32.40 15.85 -9.40
C LEU A 288 -31.66 16.96 -8.64
N VAL A 289 -30.34 17.10 -8.82
CA VAL A 289 -29.55 18.11 -8.11
C VAL A 289 -29.97 19.53 -8.54
N ASP A 290 -30.36 20.35 -7.56
CA ASP A 290 -30.74 21.75 -7.80
C ASP A 290 -29.49 22.63 -8.01
N PRO A 291 -29.44 23.47 -9.06
CA PRO A 291 -28.40 24.47 -9.24
C PRO A 291 -28.18 25.40 -8.03
N ALA A 292 -29.20 25.70 -7.23
CA ALA A 292 -29.06 26.49 -6.00
C ALA A 292 -28.24 25.75 -4.93
N ASP A 293 -28.46 24.44 -4.78
CA ASP A 293 -27.68 23.59 -3.88
C ASP A 293 -26.21 23.51 -4.32
N VAL A 294 -25.95 23.50 -5.64
CA VAL A 294 -24.59 23.55 -6.21
C VAL A 294 -23.90 24.86 -5.82
N ALA A 295 -24.59 26.00 -5.93
CA ALA A 295 -24.02 27.29 -5.52
C ALA A 295 -23.71 27.34 -4.02
N GLN A 296 -24.58 26.78 -3.16
CA GLN A 296 -24.32 26.70 -1.72
C GLN A 296 -23.13 25.77 -1.42
N ALA A 297 -23.07 24.61 -2.08
CA ALA A 297 -21.99 23.64 -1.91
C ALA A 297 -20.64 24.22 -2.39
N GLN A 298 -20.65 25.06 -3.42
CA GLN A 298 -19.47 25.80 -3.89
C GLN A 298 -18.90 26.71 -2.79
N ALA A 299 -19.76 27.47 -2.10
CA ALA A 299 -19.33 28.33 -1.01
C ALA A 299 -18.67 27.53 0.14
N VAL A 300 -19.19 26.34 0.45
CA VAL A 300 -18.58 25.42 1.43
C VAL A 300 -17.20 24.93 0.95
N ARG A 301 -17.07 24.57 -0.34
CA ARG A 301 -15.80 24.17 -0.94
C ARG A 301 -14.75 25.29 -0.83
N ASP A 302 -15.14 26.52 -1.12
CA ASP A 302 -14.22 27.67 -1.09
C ASP A 302 -13.79 28.01 0.34
N ALA A 303 -14.71 27.97 1.31
CA ALA A 303 -14.39 28.15 2.72
C ALA A 303 -13.42 27.06 3.23
N LEU A 304 -13.62 25.80 2.84
CA LEU A 304 -12.70 24.72 3.20
C LEU A 304 -11.32 24.93 2.57
N ARG A 305 -11.25 25.31 1.28
CA ARG A 305 -9.96 25.60 0.61
C ARG A 305 -9.16 26.67 1.34
N GLN A 306 -9.81 27.77 1.73
CA GLN A 306 -9.17 28.84 2.50
C GLN A 306 -8.66 28.32 3.86
N ARG A 307 -9.49 27.54 4.56
CA ARG A 307 -9.09 26.94 5.84
C ARG A 307 -7.90 26.01 5.68
N MET A 308 -7.93 25.12 4.70
CA MET A 308 -6.85 24.15 4.48
C MET A 308 -5.55 24.84 4.06
N ALA A 309 -5.62 25.90 3.25
CA ALA A 309 -4.44 26.71 2.92
C ALA A 309 -3.82 27.38 4.17
N HIS A 310 -4.65 27.79 5.14
CA HIS A 310 -4.17 28.32 6.41
C HIS A 310 -3.57 27.24 7.33
N LEU A 311 -4.20 26.05 7.39
CA LEU A 311 -3.71 24.93 8.21
C LEU A 311 -2.45 24.29 7.64
N LEU A 312 -2.25 24.33 6.33
CA LEU A 312 -1.13 23.67 5.64
C LEU A 312 -0.21 24.71 4.98
N PRO A 313 0.47 25.58 5.73
CA PRO A 313 1.57 26.35 5.17
C PRO A 313 2.69 25.40 4.73
N PRO A 314 3.57 25.82 3.80
CA PRO A 314 4.70 25.00 3.36
C PRO A 314 5.48 24.38 4.53
N GLY A 315 5.81 23.09 4.43
CA GLY A 315 6.53 22.36 5.48
C GLY A 315 5.64 21.63 6.48
N THR A 316 4.32 21.71 6.29
CA THR A 316 3.32 21.13 7.19
C THR A 316 2.59 19.96 6.53
N LEU A 317 2.43 18.86 7.27
CA LEU A 317 1.54 17.76 6.94
C LEU A 317 0.37 17.69 7.91
N LEU A 318 -0.78 17.22 7.44
CA LEU A 318 -1.91 16.81 8.27
C LEU A 318 -2.01 15.29 8.31
N CYS A 319 -2.00 14.71 9.51
CA CYS A 319 -2.30 13.31 9.76
C CYS A 319 -3.79 13.14 10.07
N LEU A 320 -4.41 12.18 9.38
CA LEU A 320 -5.83 11.86 9.51
C LEU A 320 -6.09 10.36 9.28
N PRO A 321 -7.22 9.80 9.74
CA PRO A 321 -7.58 8.41 9.43
C PRO A 321 -7.79 8.21 7.92
N SER A 322 -7.32 7.09 7.36
CA SER A 322 -7.58 6.77 5.93
C SER A 322 -9.00 6.26 5.68
N ALA A 323 -9.58 5.61 6.69
CA ALA A 323 -10.89 4.98 6.66
C ALA A 323 -11.49 5.00 8.08
N PRO A 324 -12.82 4.90 8.23
CA PRO A 324 -13.46 4.89 9.55
C PRO A 324 -13.30 3.56 10.29
N GLY A 325 -12.74 2.54 9.64
CA GLY A 325 -12.51 1.21 10.19
C GLY A 325 -11.92 0.27 9.14
N ILE A 326 -11.89 -1.03 9.46
CA ILE A 326 -11.46 -2.09 8.53
C ILE A 326 -12.49 -2.34 7.43
N ALA A 327 -12.05 -2.99 6.36
CA ALA A 327 -12.88 -3.34 5.21
C ALA A 327 -14.20 -4.05 5.64
N PRO A 328 -15.39 -3.58 5.24
CA PRO A 328 -16.64 -4.28 5.48
C PRO A 328 -16.68 -5.71 4.91
N LEU A 329 -17.53 -6.57 5.48
CA LEU A 329 -17.76 -7.91 4.92
C LEU A 329 -18.49 -7.83 3.58
N ILE A 330 -18.14 -8.72 2.65
CA ILE A 330 -18.93 -8.92 1.43
C ILE A 330 -20.34 -9.37 1.84
N GLY A 331 -21.36 -8.78 1.23
CA GLY A 331 -22.77 -9.09 1.57
C GLY A 331 -23.27 -8.46 2.87
N ALA A 332 -22.55 -7.48 3.45
CA ALA A 332 -23.08 -6.66 4.52
C ALA A 332 -24.39 -5.95 4.09
N SER A 333 -25.27 -5.66 5.05
CA SER A 333 -26.56 -5.04 4.75
C SER A 333 -26.39 -3.65 4.13
N ALA A 334 -27.33 -3.26 3.26
CA ALA A 334 -27.31 -1.93 2.62
C ALA A 334 -27.23 -0.78 3.64
N ALA A 335 -27.93 -0.90 4.77
CA ALA A 335 -27.90 0.10 5.84
C ALA A 335 -26.52 0.20 6.51
N SER A 336 -25.87 -0.95 6.78
CA SER A 336 -24.51 -0.99 7.34
C SER A 336 -23.50 -0.39 6.38
N MET A 337 -23.61 -0.72 5.09
CA MET A 337 -22.74 -0.21 4.04
C MET A 337 -22.91 1.30 3.84
N GLU A 338 -24.14 1.82 3.89
CA GLU A 338 -24.39 3.26 3.77
C GLU A 338 -23.90 4.04 4.99
N ALA A 339 -24.08 3.49 6.20
CA ALA A 339 -23.55 4.09 7.43
C ALA A 339 -22.01 4.17 7.38
N PHE A 340 -21.35 3.08 6.96
CA PHE A 340 -19.91 3.05 6.77
C PHE A 340 -19.47 4.06 5.69
N ARG A 341 -20.12 4.06 4.53
CA ARG A 341 -19.82 4.97 3.41
C ARG A 341 -19.98 6.43 3.80
N SER A 342 -20.97 6.76 4.63
CA SER A 342 -21.18 8.12 5.13
C SER A 342 -20.07 8.56 6.08
N LYS A 343 -19.66 7.71 7.04
CA LYS A 343 -18.47 7.99 7.88
C LYS A 343 -17.20 8.11 7.03
N ALA A 344 -17.01 7.23 6.04
CA ALA A 344 -15.86 7.28 5.16
C ALA A 344 -15.80 8.58 4.35
N MET A 345 -16.93 9.02 3.78
CA MET A 345 -16.97 10.24 2.98
C MET A 345 -16.68 11.50 3.81
N GLN A 346 -17.06 11.54 5.09
CA GLN A 346 -16.69 12.62 6.01
C GLN A 346 -15.17 12.80 6.14
N LEU A 347 -14.41 11.70 6.11
CA LEU A 347 -12.94 11.73 6.13
C LEU A 347 -12.35 12.04 4.75
N LEU A 348 -12.88 11.42 3.70
CA LEU A 348 -12.25 11.41 2.36
C LEU A 348 -12.53 12.67 1.54
N CYS A 349 -13.67 13.33 1.76
CA CYS A 349 -14.09 14.48 0.95
C CYS A 349 -13.15 15.68 1.08
N ILE A 350 -12.35 15.76 2.14
CA ILE A 350 -11.51 16.92 2.47
C ILE A 350 -10.48 17.20 1.36
N SER A 351 -9.67 16.22 0.96
CA SER A 351 -8.71 16.40 -0.15
C SER A 351 -9.38 16.45 -1.53
N GLY A 352 -10.59 15.88 -1.67
CA GLY A 352 -11.43 16.05 -2.84
C GLY A 352 -11.80 17.52 -3.06
N LEU A 353 -12.45 18.12 -2.07
CA LEU A 353 -12.87 19.52 -2.06
C LEU A 353 -11.68 20.49 -2.13
N ALA A 354 -10.63 20.22 -1.36
CA ALA A 354 -9.47 21.10 -1.26
C ALA A 354 -8.46 20.94 -2.42
N GLY A 355 -8.55 19.86 -3.20
CA GLY A 355 -7.61 19.58 -4.30
C GLY A 355 -6.20 19.21 -3.83
N LEU A 356 -6.06 18.67 -2.62
CA LEU A 356 -4.78 18.46 -1.95
C LEU A 356 -4.21 17.05 -2.14
N PRO A 357 -2.87 16.90 -2.10
CA PRO A 357 -2.22 15.59 -2.15
C PRO A 357 -2.39 14.86 -0.81
N GLN A 358 -2.68 13.57 -0.88
CA GLN A 358 -2.85 12.71 0.28
C GLN A 358 -2.39 11.29 -0.03
N VAL A 359 -1.56 10.72 0.85
CA VAL A 359 -1.16 9.32 0.78
C VAL A 359 -1.78 8.54 1.94
N SER A 360 -2.46 7.45 1.63
CA SER A 360 -2.81 6.41 2.60
C SER A 360 -1.62 5.48 2.77
N VAL A 361 -1.20 5.27 4.03
CA VAL A 361 -0.07 4.43 4.42
C VAL A 361 -0.61 3.25 5.24
N PRO A 362 -0.20 2.00 4.93
CA PRO A 362 -0.59 0.84 5.71
C PRO A 362 0.22 0.79 7.02
N THR A 363 -0.42 1.05 8.17
CA THR A 363 0.32 1.28 9.43
C THR A 363 0.04 0.28 10.54
N THR A 364 -1.12 -0.37 10.52
CA THR A 364 -1.54 -1.29 11.61
C THR A 364 -2.57 -2.30 11.12
N ARG A 365 -3.04 -3.15 12.03
CA ARG A 365 -4.12 -4.11 11.80
C ARG A 365 -5.16 -4.02 12.92
N LEU A 366 -6.40 -4.35 12.60
CA LEU A 366 -7.49 -4.56 13.56
C LEU A 366 -8.23 -5.83 13.14
N ALA A 367 -8.41 -6.78 14.06
CA ALA A 367 -9.00 -8.10 13.77
C ALA A 367 -8.37 -8.76 12.53
N ASP A 368 -7.04 -8.78 12.48
CA ASP A 368 -6.23 -9.26 11.36
C ASP A 368 -6.56 -8.65 9.99
N CYS A 369 -7.18 -7.47 9.95
CA CYS A 369 -7.46 -6.73 8.73
C CYS A 369 -6.60 -5.45 8.68
N PRO A 370 -6.08 -5.05 7.50
CA PRO A 370 -5.31 -3.83 7.38
C PRO A 370 -6.10 -2.58 7.78
N LEU A 371 -5.39 -1.62 8.36
CA LEU A 371 -5.92 -0.30 8.71
C LEU A 371 -4.82 0.74 8.48
N GLY A 372 -5.16 1.83 7.78
CA GLY A 372 -4.19 2.83 7.34
C GLY A 372 -4.35 4.20 8.01
N LEU A 373 -3.24 4.93 8.11
CA LEU A 373 -3.21 6.37 8.40
C LEU A 373 -2.89 7.14 7.13
N SER A 374 -3.46 8.32 6.99
CA SER A 374 -3.18 9.20 5.87
C SER A 374 -2.29 10.36 6.30
N LEU A 375 -1.42 10.79 5.39
CA LEU A 375 -0.70 12.05 5.45
C LEU A 375 -1.13 12.92 4.27
N MET A 376 -1.53 14.15 4.55
CA MET A 376 -1.97 15.14 3.57
C MET A 376 -1.02 16.33 3.57
N GLY A 377 -0.54 16.71 2.38
CA GLY A 377 0.34 17.86 2.19
C GLY A 377 -0.39 19.09 1.68
N SER A 378 0.32 20.21 1.59
CA SER A 378 -0.14 21.40 0.87
C SER A 378 -0.19 21.12 -0.64
N ALA A 379 -0.95 21.92 -1.39
CA ALA A 379 -0.99 21.79 -2.85
C ALA A 379 0.42 21.88 -3.44
N GLN A 380 0.71 21.02 -4.42
CA GLN A 380 1.99 20.95 -5.14
C GLN A 380 3.21 20.57 -4.28
N SER A 381 2.99 19.92 -3.13
CA SER A 381 4.05 19.30 -2.29
C SER A 381 4.08 17.77 -2.43
N ASP A 382 3.64 17.27 -3.58
CA ASP A 382 3.40 15.86 -3.85
C ASP A 382 4.68 15.02 -3.73
N MET A 383 5.79 15.47 -4.33
CA MET A 383 7.06 14.77 -4.24
C MET A 383 7.64 14.84 -2.83
N ALA A 384 7.57 16.00 -2.17
CA ALA A 384 7.98 16.13 -0.77
C ALA A 384 7.22 15.16 0.16
N LEU A 385 5.92 14.97 -0.07
CA LEU A 385 5.10 14.00 0.65
C LEU A 385 5.57 12.55 0.39
N LEU A 386 5.86 12.18 -0.86
CA LEU A 386 6.36 10.85 -1.20
C LEU A 386 7.75 10.57 -0.63
N ASP A 387 8.65 11.56 -0.71
CA ASP A 387 10.00 11.48 -0.14
C ASP A 387 9.95 11.28 1.39
N CYS A 388 9.08 12.03 2.06
CA CYS A 388 8.84 11.91 3.50
C CYS A 388 8.38 10.49 3.89
N ILE A 389 7.43 9.92 3.14
CA ILE A 389 6.91 8.57 3.41
C ILE A 389 7.97 7.50 3.17
N ALA A 390 8.74 7.60 2.09
CA ALA A 390 9.83 6.68 1.80
C ALA A 390 10.92 6.73 2.88
N ALA A 391 11.28 7.93 3.34
CA ALA A 391 12.25 8.11 4.42
C ALA A 391 11.75 7.53 5.76
N HIS A 392 10.47 7.68 6.07
CA HIS A 392 9.89 7.14 7.31
C HIS A 392 9.80 5.62 7.29
N GLU A 393 9.43 4.99 6.16
CA GLU A 393 9.44 3.53 6.07
C GLU A 393 10.85 2.95 6.32
N LEU A 394 11.88 3.59 5.75
CA LEU A 394 13.28 3.19 5.99
C LEU A 394 13.67 3.32 7.47
N ARG A 395 13.27 4.40 8.14
CA ARG A 395 13.53 4.61 9.57
C ARG A 395 12.79 3.60 10.44
N ASP A 396 11.52 3.31 10.15
CA ASP A 396 10.71 2.35 10.90
C ASP A 396 11.27 0.93 10.78
N ARG A 397 11.71 0.51 9.58
CA ARG A 397 12.43 -0.76 9.39
C ARG A 397 13.73 -0.83 10.19
N ALA A 398 14.36 0.30 10.46
CA ALA A 398 15.60 0.40 11.24
C ALA A 398 15.37 0.52 12.77
N THR A 399 14.13 0.59 13.27
CA THR A 399 13.86 0.74 14.71
C THR A 399 13.95 -0.58 15.50
N PRO A 400 14.25 -0.53 16.82
CA PRO A 400 14.55 -1.70 17.66
C PRO A 400 13.43 -2.74 17.83
N ALA A 401 12.21 -2.45 17.38
CA ALA A 401 11.09 -3.42 17.39
C ALA A 401 11.33 -4.63 16.46
N SER A 402 12.35 -4.55 15.60
CA SER A 402 12.83 -5.63 14.75
C SER A 402 13.86 -6.54 15.44
N VAL A 403 14.36 -6.18 16.63
CA VAL A 403 15.35 -6.97 17.35
C VAL A 403 14.66 -8.03 18.21
N ASN A 404 15.13 -9.28 18.12
CA ASN A 404 14.64 -10.40 18.93
C ASN A 404 13.13 -10.65 18.81
N ILE A 405 12.60 -10.57 17.59
CA ILE A 405 11.26 -11.09 17.27
C ILE A 405 11.15 -12.53 17.81
N PRO A 406 10.21 -12.87 18.72
CA PRO A 406 10.26 -14.11 19.49
C PRO A 406 10.34 -15.39 18.65
N GLU A 407 9.53 -15.48 17.58
CA GLU A 407 9.55 -16.65 16.70
C GLU A 407 10.87 -16.78 15.93
N VAL A 408 11.45 -15.65 15.50
CA VAL A 408 12.71 -15.61 14.75
C VAL A 408 13.88 -15.97 15.67
N LEU A 409 13.89 -15.43 16.90
CA LEU A 409 14.90 -15.74 17.90
C LEU A 409 14.91 -17.24 18.22
N ALA A 410 13.73 -17.85 18.37
CA ALA A 410 13.60 -19.28 18.62
C ALA A 410 14.17 -20.14 17.47
N GLU A 411 13.93 -19.75 16.22
CA GLU A 411 14.51 -20.44 15.06
C GLU A 411 16.04 -20.36 15.01
N VAL A 412 16.61 -19.18 15.25
CA VAL A 412 18.07 -18.99 15.27
C VAL A 412 18.70 -19.73 16.45
N GLN A 413 18.04 -19.75 17.62
CA GLN A 413 18.45 -20.57 18.76
C GLN A 413 18.49 -22.06 18.41
N ALA A 414 17.49 -22.58 17.69
CA ALA A 414 17.45 -23.96 17.23
C ALA A 414 18.55 -24.25 16.19
N ALA A 415 18.77 -23.34 15.23
CA ALA A 415 19.84 -23.46 14.24
C ALA A 415 21.24 -23.47 14.89
N PHE A 416 21.46 -22.59 15.87
CA PHE A 416 22.70 -22.54 16.64
C PHE A 416 22.90 -23.81 17.48
N ALA A 417 21.85 -24.33 18.13
CA ALA A 417 21.93 -25.58 18.88
C ALA A 417 22.33 -26.76 17.98
N ARG A 418 21.77 -26.82 16.76
CA ARG A 418 22.16 -27.80 15.74
C ARG A 418 23.62 -27.63 15.30
N TYR A 419 24.08 -26.39 15.13
CA TYR A 419 25.49 -26.09 14.86
C TYR A 419 26.40 -26.60 15.97
N GLU A 420 26.07 -26.32 17.24
CA GLU A 420 26.89 -26.70 18.39
C GLU A 420 27.02 -28.22 18.50
N GLN A 421 25.90 -28.94 18.38
CA GLN A 421 25.89 -30.41 18.37
C GLN A 421 26.74 -30.97 17.23
N ALA A 422 26.61 -30.41 16.02
CA ALA A 422 27.40 -30.84 14.88
C ALA A 422 28.90 -30.55 15.06
N LEU A 423 29.24 -29.43 15.71
CA LEU A 423 30.62 -29.03 15.96
C LEU A 423 31.32 -29.96 16.96
N VAL A 424 30.67 -30.27 18.09
CA VAL A 424 31.26 -31.10 19.14
C VAL A 424 31.18 -32.60 18.82
N GLY A 425 30.15 -33.02 18.07
CA GLY A 425 29.95 -34.38 17.58
C GLY A 425 30.64 -34.69 16.24
N ASN A 426 31.45 -33.76 15.71
CA ASN A 426 32.18 -33.90 14.45
C ASN A 426 31.31 -34.26 13.22
N GLN A 427 30.09 -33.72 13.13
CA GLN A 427 29.16 -33.98 12.03
C GLN A 427 29.41 -33.03 10.85
N VAL A 428 30.47 -33.30 10.07
CA VAL A 428 30.93 -32.42 8.98
C VAL A 428 29.83 -32.09 7.96
N ALA A 429 29.05 -33.08 7.52
CA ALA A 429 27.97 -32.86 6.56
C ALA A 429 26.90 -31.87 7.06
N VAL A 430 26.59 -31.89 8.37
CA VAL A 430 25.64 -30.95 8.98
C VAL A 430 26.24 -29.55 9.05
N LEU A 431 27.53 -29.44 9.40
CA LEU A 431 28.24 -28.16 9.41
C LEU A 431 28.33 -27.55 8.00
N ASP A 432 28.56 -28.35 6.97
CA ASP A 432 28.61 -27.89 5.58
C ASP A 432 27.24 -27.40 5.10
N HIS A 433 26.17 -28.07 5.53
CA HIS A 433 24.81 -27.61 5.24
C HIS A 433 24.44 -26.33 5.99
N LEU A 434 24.97 -26.11 7.19
CA LEU A 434 24.67 -24.91 8.00
C LEU A 434 25.45 -23.67 7.57
N PHE A 435 26.41 -23.80 6.65
CA PHE A 435 27.15 -22.67 6.09
C PHE A 435 26.57 -22.32 4.73
N LEU A 436 26.58 -21.04 4.38
CA LEU A 436 26.22 -20.61 3.04
C LEU A 436 27.25 -21.16 2.05
N ASP A 437 26.80 -21.64 0.90
CA ASP A 437 27.70 -22.02 -0.19
C ASP A 437 28.00 -20.77 -1.00
N SER A 438 29.08 -20.06 -0.63
CA SER A 438 29.50 -18.80 -1.23
C SER A 438 31.01 -18.63 -1.14
N GLU A 439 31.60 -17.94 -2.11
CA GLU A 439 32.99 -17.51 -2.08
C GLU A 439 33.24 -16.45 -0.98
N ASP A 440 32.19 -15.76 -0.55
CA ASP A 440 32.26 -14.72 0.49
C ASP A 440 32.09 -15.27 1.92
N THR A 441 31.83 -16.57 2.09
CA THR A 441 31.62 -17.15 3.42
C THR A 441 32.91 -17.23 4.20
N VAL A 442 32.94 -16.68 5.43
CA VAL A 442 34.14 -16.56 6.24
C VAL A 442 34.08 -17.44 7.49
N ARG A 443 35.20 -18.12 7.77
CA ARG A 443 35.45 -18.72 9.08
C ARG A 443 36.72 -18.14 9.69
N TYR A 444 36.54 -17.38 10.76
CA TYR A 444 37.64 -16.87 11.57
C TYR A 444 38.06 -17.88 12.63
N GLY A 445 39.33 -18.29 12.62
CA GLY A 445 39.96 -19.19 13.57
C GLY A 445 41.00 -18.49 14.43
N ALA A 446 41.61 -19.23 15.37
CA ALA A 446 42.67 -18.66 16.21
C ALA A 446 44.00 -18.49 15.45
N THR A 447 44.22 -19.32 14.42
CA THR A 447 45.47 -19.39 13.66
C THR A 447 45.26 -19.23 12.15
N GLU A 448 44.00 -19.17 11.71
CA GLU A 448 43.63 -19.26 10.31
C GLU A 448 42.36 -18.43 10.03
N ASN A 449 42.32 -17.79 8.86
CA ASN A 449 41.14 -17.12 8.34
C ASN A 449 40.81 -17.79 7.00
N LEU A 450 39.67 -18.47 6.95
CA LEU A 450 39.24 -19.19 5.75
C LEU A 450 38.16 -18.38 5.05
N VAL A 451 38.32 -18.19 3.75
CA VAL A 451 37.37 -17.46 2.91
C VAL A 451 36.92 -18.39 1.79
N GLY A 452 35.61 -18.49 1.64
CA GLY A 452 34.95 -19.34 0.67
C GLY A 452 34.75 -20.78 1.15
N THR A 453 33.67 -21.38 0.65
CA THR A 453 33.23 -22.72 1.05
C THR A 453 34.27 -23.81 0.80
N ALA A 454 35.08 -23.70 -0.25
CA ALA A 454 36.13 -24.66 -0.56
C ALA A 454 37.19 -24.76 0.54
N GLN A 455 37.70 -23.63 1.04
CA GLN A 455 38.71 -23.60 2.12
C GLN A 455 38.15 -24.14 3.43
N ILE A 456 36.89 -23.79 3.74
CA ILE A 456 36.20 -24.23 4.95
C ILE A 456 35.97 -25.74 4.95
N ARG A 457 35.51 -26.30 3.82
CA ARG A 457 35.32 -27.76 3.64
C ARG A 457 36.64 -28.52 3.76
N ALA A 458 37.70 -28.03 3.09
CA ALA A 458 39.03 -28.64 3.18
C ALA A 458 39.55 -28.67 4.63
N PHE A 459 39.43 -27.56 5.35
CA PHE A 459 39.81 -27.49 6.76
C PHE A 459 39.03 -28.48 7.63
N ARG A 460 37.71 -28.62 7.41
CA ARG A 460 36.88 -29.56 8.17
C ARG A 460 37.25 -31.01 7.90
N ALA A 461 37.57 -31.34 6.64
CA ALA A 461 38.03 -32.67 6.26
C ALA A 461 39.37 -33.05 6.91
N SER A 462 40.26 -32.08 7.13
CA SER A 462 41.58 -32.31 7.76
C SER A 462 41.60 -32.13 9.27
N ARG A 463 40.49 -31.70 9.90
CA ARG A 463 40.47 -31.36 11.33
C ARG A 463 40.42 -32.63 12.21
N PRO A 464 41.16 -32.68 13.34
CA PRO A 464 41.05 -33.78 14.30
C PRO A 464 39.63 -33.94 14.86
N SER A 465 39.17 -35.18 14.98
CA SER A 465 37.86 -35.53 15.58
C SER A 465 37.88 -35.50 17.12
N THR A 466 39.05 -35.33 17.74
CA THR A 466 39.25 -35.32 19.19
C THR A 466 39.37 -33.89 19.73
N GLY A 467 39.02 -33.68 21.01
CA GLY A 467 39.19 -32.38 21.68
C GLY A 467 38.19 -31.29 21.22
N LEU A 468 37.07 -31.67 20.62
CA LEU A 468 36.05 -30.73 20.14
C LEU A 468 35.10 -30.26 21.24
N MET A 469 34.97 -31.06 22.30
CA MET A 469 34.11 -30.75 23.44
C MET A 469 34.48 -29.40 24.06
N ARG A 470 33.47 -28.56 24.23
CA ARG A 470 33.58 -27.26 24.88
C ARG A 470 32.40 -27.01 25.79
N THR A 471 32.63 -26.21 26.83
CA THR A 471 31.57 -25.71 27.72
C THR A 471 31.27 -24.28 27.35
N LEU A 472 30.00 -23.97 27.10
CA LEU A 472 29.55 -22.60 26.82
C LEU A 472 29.25 -21.88 28.14
N HIS A 473 29.86 -20.72 28.36
CA HIS A 473 29.68 -19.91 29.57
C HIS A 473 28.69 -18.76 29.34
N ARG A 474 28.71 -18.19 28.13
CA ARG A 474 27.81 -17.12 27.72
C ARG A 474 27.42 -17.34 26.27
N MET A 475 26.14 -17.13 25.99
CA MET A 475 25.58 -17.12 24.65
C MET A 475 24.62 -15.96 24.54
N VAL A 476 24.89 -15.06 23.60
CA VAL A 476 23.99 -13.96 23.24
C VAL A 476 23.66 -14.12 21.77
N ILE A 477 22.39 -14.40 21.48
CA ILE A 477 21.86 -14.39 20.13
C ILE A 477 21.00 -13.14 19.99
N THR A 478 21.31 -12.34 18.98
CA THR A 478 20.57 -11.13 18.65
C THR A 478 20.08 -11.24 17.23
N THR A 479 18.77 -11.22 17.01
CA THR A 479 18.20 -11.17 15.66
C THR A 479 17.95 -9.74 15.22
N PHE A 480 18.06 -9.48 13.92
CA PHE A 480 17.83 -8.19 13.29
C PHE A 480 16.80 -8.38 12.18
N GLY A 481 15.56 -7.99 12.44
CA GLY A 481 14.44 -8.31 11.56
C GLY A 481 14.16 -9.81 11.52
N ARG A 482 13.78 -10.31 10.34
CA ARG A 482 13.42 -11.71 10.13
C ARG A 482 14.54 -12.54 9.49
N ASP A 483 15.55 -11.88 8.93
CA ASP A 483 16.44 -12.50 7.94
C ASP A 483 17.93 -12.45 8.32
N ALA A 484 18.30 -11.76 9.40
CA ALA A 484 19.67 -11.68 9.88
C ALA A 484 19.77 -11.88 11.40
N ALA A 485 20.88 -12.44 11.85
CA ALA A 485 21.18 -12.57 13.28
C ALA A 485 22.69 -12.66 13.55
N THR A 486 23.08 -12.39 14.79
CA THR A 486 24.42 -12.69 15.30
C THR A 486 24.34 -13.63 16.50
N ALA A 487 25.31 -14.54 16.60
CA ALA A 487 25.50 -15.39 17.76
C ALA A 487 26.92 -15.16 18.32
N CYS A 488 26.99 -14.64 19.54
CA CYS A 488 28.24 -14.36 20.26
C CYS A 488 28.36 -15.29 21.46
N ILE A 489 29.42 -16.08 21.51
CA ILE A 489 29.64 -17.05 22.60
C ILE A 489 31.00 -16.90 23.27
N GLU A 490 31.03 -17.21 24.56
CA GLU A 490 32.23 -17.45 25.35
C GLU A 490 32.26 -18.91 25.78
N PHE A 491 33.39 -19.59 25.61
CA PHE A 491 33.52 -21.01 25.87
C PHE A 491 34.89 -21.39 26.45
N SER A 492 34.98 -22.54 27.12
CA SER A 492 36.26 -23.18 27.47
C SER A 492 36.32 -24.61 26.92
N ARG A 493 37.52 -25.17 26.83
CA ARG A 493 37.75 -26.57 26.47
C ARG A 493 38.37 -27.33 27.62
N ALA A 494 38.10 -28.62 27.71
CA ALA A 494 38.71 -29.49 28.71
C ALA A 494 40.24 -29.41 28.62
N GLY A 495 40.91 -29.18 29.76
CA GLY A 495 42.37 -29.06 29.83
C GLY A 495 42.95 -27.71 29.39
N SER A 496 42.13 -26.67 29.19
CA SER A 496 42.59 -25.32 28.86
C SER A 496 42.02 -24.28 29.82
N GLU A 497 42.89 -23.45 30.41
CA GLU A 497 42.50 -22.29 31.23
C GLU A 497 42.09 -21.07 30.39
N ARG A 498 42.32 -21.11 29.06
CA ARG A 498 41.96 -20.00 28.16
C ARG A 498 40.46 -19.99 27.86
N ILE A 499 39.87 -18.80 27.88
CA ILE A 499 38.51 -18.53 27.39
C ILE A 499 38.55 -18.26 25.88
N GLY A 500 37.86 -19.09 25.12
CA GLY A 500 37.59 -18.90 23.71
C GLY A 500 36.39 -17.98 23.48
N ARG A 501 36.42 -17.22 22.39
CA ARG A 501 35.31 -16.42 21.89
C ARG A 501 35.00 -16.82 20.46
N GLN A 502 33.72 -16.82 20.11
CA GLN A 502 33.29 -17.05 18.75
C GLN A 502 32.10 -16.13 18.45
N THR A 503 32.15 -15.52 17.28
CA THR A 503 31.03 -14.76 16.72
C THR A 503 30.65 -15.40 15.38
N GLN A 504 29.35 -15.49 15.13
CA GLN A 504 28.78 -15.92 13.86
C GLN A 504 27.76 -14.90 13.40
N THR A 505 27.77 -14.62 12.10
CA THR A 505 26.67 -13.94 11.42
C THR A 505 25.82 -15.01 10.74
N TRP A 506 24.51 -14.87 10.85
CA TRP A 506 23.53 -15.79 10.29
C TRP A 506 22.60 -15.03 9.35
N ILE A 507 22.29 -15.63 8.20
CA ILE A 507 21.26 -15.16 7.29
C ILE A 507 20.21 -16.23 7.04
N ARG A 508 18.96 -15.83 6.82
CA ARG A 508 17.88 -16.74 6.40
C ARG A 508 17.94 -16.94 4.89
N THR A 509 17.80 -18.19 4.45
CA THR A 509 17.64 -18.58 3.05
C THR A 509 16.39 -19.47 2.91
N ASP A 510 15.99 -19.77 1.69
CA ASP A 510 14.92 -20.75 1.42
C ASP A 510 15.19 -22.13 2.02
N SER A 511 16.47 -22.45 2.24
CA SER A 511 16.92 -23.70 2.87
C SER A 511 17.16 -23.60 4.38
N GLY A 512 16.70 -22.52 5.00
CA GLY A 512 16.84 -22.22 6.43
C GLY A 512 18.03 -21.29 6.74
N TRP A 513 18.34 -21.17 8.03
CA TRP A 513 19.40 -20.30 8.56
C TRP A 513 20.81 -20.83 8.23
N LYS A 514 21.65 -19.95 7.69
CA LYS A 514 23.03 -20.23 7.29
C LYS A 514 24.02 -19.29 7.97
N VAL A 515 25.16 -19.83 8.39
CA VAL A 515 26.34 -19.05 8.78
C VAL A 515 26.99 -18.47 7.52
N VAL A 516 27.35 -17.19 7.57
CA VAL A 516 28.08 -16.48 6.52
C VAL A 516 29.45 -16.03 6.99
#